data_AF-A0A9Q9XL15-F1
#
_entry.id   AF-A0A9Q9XL15-F1
#
_cell.length_a   1.000
_cell.length_b   1.000
_cell.length_c   1.000
_cell.angle_alpha   90.00
_cell.angle_beta   90.00
_cell.angle_gamma   90.00
#
_symmetry.space_group_name_H-M   'P 1'
#
loop_
_entity.id
_entity.type
_entity.pdbx_description
1 polymer ?
#
loop_
_entity_poly.entity_id
_entity_poly.type
_entity_poly.pdbx_seq_one_letter_code
_entity_poly.pdbx_strand_id
1 'polypeptide(L)'
;MKKPIDLEAPISCLQTLQEDLLVATADGYLHMLHWDSVSNGRRAVNLCTIPFSLDLQSSRGGPCLDLNGVHIREMEYCATLDGFAVVFNDGRLGFITPTANRLATDVRESITKQGIFRKLLLYKHVSQL
;
A
#
# COMPACT_ATOMS: atom_id res chain seq x y z
N MET A 1 24.20 -20.30 4.25
CA MET A 1 23.71 -18.91 4.45
C MET A 1 22.87 -18.54 3.24
N LYS A 2 21.64 -18.03 3.42
CA LYS A 2 20.83 -17.50 2.30
C LYS A 2 21.51 -16.22 1.77
N LYS A 3 21.50 -15.98 0.45
CA LYS A 3 22.05 -14.74 -0.13
C LYS A 3 21.14 -13.55 0.23
N PRO A 4 21.70 -12.35 0.51
CA PRO A 4 20.90 -11.14 0.65
C PRO A 4 20.04 -10.91 -0.59
N ILE A 5 18.82 -10.39 -0.39
CA ILE A 5 17.94 -9.97 -1.48
C ILE A 5 18.34 -8.56 -1.89
N ASP A 6 18.60 -8.37 -3.18
CA ASP A 6 18.74 -7.04 -3.78
C ASP A 6 17.40 -6.59 -4.33
N LEU A 7 16.95 -5.41 -3.91
CA LEU A 7 15.68 -4.80 -4.35
C LEU A 7 15.88 -3.77 -5.44
N GLU A 8 17.12 -3.49 -5.86
CA GLU A 8 17.49 -2.59 -6.96
C GLU A 8 17.14 -1.10 -6.74
N ALA A 9 16.47 -0.77 -5.65
CA ALA A 9 16.10 0.59 -5.26
C ALA A 9 16.18 0.80 -3.73
N PRO A 10 16.37 2.06 -3.26
CA PRO A 10 16.36 2.36 -1.83
C PRO A 10 15.03 1.99 -1.17
N ILE A 11 15.10 1.36 0.00
CA ILE A 11 13.92 1.06 0.82
C ILE A 11 13.40 2.35 1.44
N SER A 12 12.13 2.65 1.24
CA SER A 12 11.45 3.83 1.80
C SER A 12 10.57 3.50 2.99
N CYS A 13 9.99 2.31 3.04
CA CYS A 13 9.11 1.87 4.13
C CYS A 13 9.09 0.34 4.25
N LEU A 14 8.88 -0.17 5.47
CA LEU A 14 8.74 -1.59 5.79
C LEU A 14 7.48 -1.83 6.62
N GLN A 15 6.79 -2.94 6.37
CA GLN A 15 5.68 -3.40 7.20
C GLN A 15 5.73 -4.92 7.38
N THR A 16 5.71 -5.38 8.63
CA THR A 16 5.74 -6.80 8.96
C THR A 16 4.34 -7.38 9.06
N LEU A 17 4.12 -8.51 8.40
CA LEU A 17 2.96 -9.38 8.55
C LEU A 17 3.41 -10.71 9.18
N GLN A 18 2.43 -11.53 9.57
CA GLN A 18 2.69 -12.83 10.18
C GLN A 18 3.59 -13.71 9.30
N GLU A 19 3.27 -13.77 8.01
CA GLU A 19 3.94 -14.67 7.04
C GLU A 19 4.86 -13.93 6.06
N ASP A 20 4.72 -12.61 5.95
CA ASP A 20 5.38 -11.81 4.92
C ASP A 20 5.99 -10.52 5.49
N LEU A 21 7.01 -10.02 4.80
CA LEU A 21 7.53 -8.67 4.92
C LEU A 21 7.14 -7.86 3.68
N LEU A 22 6.41 -6.78 3.87
CA LEU A 22 6.17 -5.78 2.84
C LEU A 22 7.30 -4.75 2.83
N VAL A 23 7.82 -4.47 1.65
CA VAL A 23 8.91 -3.51 1.43
C VAL A 23 8.53 -2.54 0.33
N ALA A 24 8.38 -1.27 0.66
CA ALA A 24 8.23 -0.22 -0.33
C ALA A 24 9.59 0.36 -0.70
N THR A 25 9.77 0.64 -1.99
CA THR A 25 11.00 1.21 -2.53
C THR A 25 10.74 2.57 -3.20
N ALA A 26 11.77 3.41 -3.23
CA ALA A 26 11.69 4.79 -3.69
C ALA A 26 11.38 4.94 -5.19
N ASP A 27 11.50 3.87 -5.97
CA ASP A 27 11.12 3.77 -7.38
C ASP A 27 9.64 3.41 -7.60
N GLY A 28 8.85 3.32 -6.53
CA GLY A 28 7.40 3.15 -6.61
C GLY A 28 6.96 1.69 -6.69
N TYR A 29 7.76 0.74 -6.17
CA TYR A 29 7.37 -0.67 -6.04
C TYR A 29 7.04 -1.05 -4.60
N LEU A 30 6.09 -1.96 -4.46
CA LEU A 30 5.78 -2.65 -3.22
C LEU A 30 6.09 -4.14 -3.39
N HIS A 31 7.09 -4.61 -2.66
CA HIS A 31 7.51 -6.01 -2.64
C HIS A 31 6.87 -6.74 -1.46
N MET A 32 6.44 -7.97 -1.68
CA MET A 32 6.02 -8.90 -0.64
C MET A 32 7.00 -10.06 -0.60
N LEU A 33 7.67 -10.22 0.54
CA LEU A 33 8.73 -11.19 0.77
C LEU A 33 8.28 -12.18 1.86
N HIS A 34 8.08 -13.43 1.49
CA HIS A 34 7.68 -14.46 2.44
C HIS A 34 8.86 -14.89 3.34
N TRP A 35 8.62 -15.06 4.65
CA TRP A 35 9.68 -15.36 5.62
C TRP A 35 10.42 -16.67 5.30
N ASP A 36 9.71 -17.70 4.81
CA ASP A 36 10.30 -19.03 4.60
C ASP A 36 11.06 -19.16 3.27
N SER A 37 10.80 -18.28 2.30
CA SER A 37 11.53 -18.09 1.03
C SER A 37 12.26 -19.36 0.52
N VAL A 38 11.47 -20.33 0.02
CA VAL A 38 11.92 -21.40 -0.89
C VAL A 38 11.38 -21.06 -2.27
N SER A 39 12.26 -20.51 -3.12
CA SER A 39 12.16 -20.50 -4.59
C SER A 39 11.06 -19.71 -5.35
N ASN A 40 10.02 -19.08 -4.78
CA ASN A 40 9.03 -18.37 -5.65
C ASN A 40 8.22 -17.21 -5.03
N GLY A 41 8.65 -16.65 -3.90
CA GLY A 41 7.82 -15.74 -3.08
C GLY A 41 7.88 -14.24 -3.40
N ARG A 42 8.84 -13.76 -4.19
CA ARG A 42 8.98 -12.31 -4.48
C ARG A 42 7.88 -11.86 -5.43
N ARG A 43 6.82 -11.27 -4.88
CA ARG A 43 5.81 -10.55 -5.67
C ARG A 43 6.08 -9.06 -5.53
N ALA A 44 6.19 -8.36 -6.65
CA ALA A 44 6.36 -6.91 -6.69
C ALA A 44 5.19 -6.31 -7.45
N VAL A 45 4.63 -5.22 -6.94
CA VAL A 45 3.58 -4.47 -7.62
C VAL A 45 4.02 -3.03 -7.77
N ASN A 46 3.90 -2.51 -8.99
CA ASN A 46 4.11 -1.11 -9.26
C ASN A 46 2.90 -0.32 -8.76
N LEU A 47 3.13 0.70 -7.93
CA LEU A 47 2.06 1.51 -7.34
C LEU A 47 1.19 2.19 -8.40
N CYS A 48 1.72 2.55 -9.57
CA CYS A 48 0.96 3.09 -10.71
C CYS A 48 -0.09 2.11 -11.26
N THR A 49 -0.03 0.83 -10.89
CA THR A 49 -1.04 -0.17 -11.30
C THR A 49 -2.16 -0.34 -10.27
N ILE A 50 -2.01 0.26 -9.08
CA ILE A 50 -3.00 0.18 -8.02
C ILE A 50 -3.99 1.34 -8.17
N PRO A 51 -5.29 1.08 -8.32
CA PRO A 51 -6.29 2.14 -8.42
C PRO A 51 -6.56 2.73 -7.03
N PHE A 52 -5.83 3.78 -6.67
CA PHE A 52 -6.16 4.54 -5.47
C PHE A 52 -7.41 5.39 -5.71
N SER A 53 -8.25 5.54 -4.69
CA SER A 53 -9.42 6.43 -4.73
C SER A 53 -9.14 7.59 -3.81
N LEU A 54 -8.37 8.55 -4.30
CA LEU A 54 -7.91 9.65 -3.46
C LEU A 54 -9.07 10.53 -2.98
N ASP A 55 -10.16 10.63 -3.75
CA ASP A 55 -11.35 11.42 -3.42
C ASP A 55 -12.63 10.69 -3.84
N LEU A 56 -13.71 10.83 -3.05
CA LEU A 56 -15.05 10.26 -3.30
C LEU A 56 -15.68 10.66 -4.66
N GLN A 57 -15.02 11.49 -5.47
CA GLN A 57 -15.46 11.91 -6.80
C GLN A 57 -15.03 10.94 -7.92
N SER A 58 -14.10 10.00 -7.69
CA SER A 58 -13.58 9.13 -8.76
C SER A 58 -14.37 7.85 -9.02
N SER A 59 -15.67 7.82 -8.71
CA SER A 59 -16.57 6.74 -9.21
C SER A 59 -16.77 6.79 -10.73
N ARG A 60 -16.22 7.81 -11.41
CA ARG A 60 -16.34 8.06 -12.85
C ARG A 60 -14.97 8.06 -13.54
N GLY A 61 -14.31 6.91 -13.61
CA GLY A 61 -13.31 6.60 -14.66
C GLY A 61 -12.25 7.67 -14.99
N GLY A 62 -11.77 8.43 -14.01
CA GLY A 62 -10.68 9.40 -14.19
C GLY A 62 -9.34 8.69 -14.33
N PRO A 63 -8.35 9.29 -15.01
CA PRO A 63 -7.05 8.67 -15.23
C PRO A 63 -6.44 8.23 -13.90
N CYS A 64 -5.85 7.03 -13.92
CA CYS A 64 -4.98 6.56 -12.85
C CYS A 64 -4.02 7.70 -12.49
N LEU A 65 -3.93 8.04 -11.21
CA LEU A 65 -3.11 9.13 -10.69
C LEU A 65 -1.74 9.15 -11.38
N ASP A 66 -1.23 10.34 -11.70
CA ASP A 66 0.18 10.49 -12.08
C ASP A 66 1.04 10.21 -10.83
N LEU A 67 1.38 8.92 -10.67
CA LEU A 67 2.23 8.40 -9.61
C LEU A 67 3.69 8.30 -10.08
N ASN A 68 4.04 8.95 -11.19
CA ASN A 68 5.43 9.00 -11.64
C ASN A 68 6.30 9.67 -10.55
N GLY A 69 7.29 8.93 -10.06
CA GLY A 69 8.18 9.38 -8.99
C GLY A 69 7.54 9.43 -7.59
N VAL A 70 6.32 8.91 -7.44
CA VAL A 70 5.64 8.80 -6.14
C VAL A 70 5.93 7.43 -5.53
N HIS A 71 6.29 7.41 -4.25
CA HIS A 71 6.53 6.20 -3.47
C HIS A 71 5.90 6.30 -2.08
N ILE A 72 5.73 5.15 -1.42
CA ILE A 72 5.20 5.09 -0.06
C ILE A 72 6.30 5.50 0.92
N ARG A 73 6.03 6.53 1.72
CA ARG A 73 6.88 6.97 2.82
C ARG A 73 6.54 6.27 4.13
N GLU A 74 5.25 6.03 4.38
CA GLU A 74 4.76 5.41 5.61
C GLU A 74 3.59 4.46 5.31
N MET A 75 3.51 3.35 6.06
CA MET A 75 2.49 2.32 5.89
C MET A 75 2.07 1.72 7.23
N GLU A 76 0.76 1.61 7.48
CA GLU A 76 0.20 0.96 8.67
C GLU A 76 -0.85 -0.08 8.25
N TYR A 77 -0.77 -1.30 8.79
CA TYR A 77 -1.81 -2.30 8.58
C TYR A 77 -3.03 -2.01 9.47
N CYS A 78 -4.19 -1.87 8.85
CA CYS A 78 -5.47 -1.68 9.52
C CYS A 78 -6.23 -3.01 9.57
N ALA A 79 -6.15 -3.71 10.69
CA ALA A 79 -6.81 -5.01 10.88
C ALA A 79 -8.34 -4.96 10.65
N THR A 80 -9.00 -3.88 11.07
CA THR A 80 -10.46 -3.72 10.90
C THR A 80 -10.88 -3.68 9.43
N LEU A 81 -10.04 -3.10 8.59
CA LEU A 81 -10.31 -2.93 7.16
C LEU A 81 -9.59 -3.97 6.32
N ASP A 82 -8.75 -4.80 6.91
CA ASP A 82 -7.93 -5.81 6.24
C ASP A 82 -7.19 -5.19 5.05
N GLY A 83 -6.32 -4.22 5.34
CA GLY A 83 -5.55 -3.50 4.33
C GLY A 83 -4.60 -2.48 4.91
N PHE A 84 -3.86 -1.77 4.06
CA PHE A 84 -2.77 -0.89 4.41
C PHE A 84 -3.14 0.55 4.16
N ALA A 85 -3.11 1.34 5.22
CA ALA A 85 -3.02 2.78 5.11
C ALA A 85 -1.64 3.18 4.63
N VAL A 86 -1.56 4.07 3.64
CA VAL A 86 -0.28 4.55 3.12
C VAL A 86 -0.24 6.06 3.04
N VAL A 87 0.93 6.62 3.35
CA VAL A 87 1.30 8.01 3.09
C VAL A 87 2.34 8.02 1.98
N PHE A 88 2.05 8.74 0.91
CA PHE A 88 3.00 8.95 -0.18
C PHE A 88 3.99 10.06 0.17
N ASN A 89 5.15 10.07 -0.49
CA ASN A 89 6.20 11.07 -0.29
C ASN A 89 5.76 12.51 -0.63
N ASP A 90 4.69 12.67 -1.41
CA ASP A 90 4.11 13.98 -1.75
C ASP A 90 2.97 14.41 -0.80
N GLY A 91 2.75 13.67 0.29
CA GLY A 91 1.76 13.98 1.33
C GLY A 91 0.36 13.44 1.05
N ARG A 92 0.12 12.80 -0.11
CA ARG A 92 -1.16 12.14 -0.38
C ARG A 92 -1.34 10.88 0.48
N LEU A 93 -2.59 10.55 0.79
CA LEU A 93 -2.98 9.34 1.52
C LEU A 93 -3.65 8.34 0.57
N GLY A 94 -3.41 7.05 0.80
CA GLY A 94 -4.06 5.95 0.08
C GLY A 94 -4.41 4.79 1.00
N PHE A 95 -5.17 3.84 0.48
CA PHE A 95 -5.41 2.55 1.13
C PHE A 95 -5.25 1.41 0.12
N ILE A 96 -4.50 0.37 0.50
CA ILE A 96 -4.20 -0.79 -0.34
C ILE A 96 -4.84 -2.03 0.29
N THR A 97 -5.71 -2.72 -0.44
CA THR A 97 -6.30 -3.99 0.03
C THR A 97 -5.53 -5.16 -0.59
N PRO A 98 -4.97 -6.09 0.21
CA PRO A 98 -4.42 -7.34 -0.31
C PRO A 98 -5.57 -8.27 -0.72
N THR A 99 -5.84 -8.45 -2.02
CA THR A 99 -6.73 -9.54 -2.47
C THR A 99 -5.94 -10.83 -2.72
N ALA A 100 -6.56 -11.97 -2.44
CA ALA A 100 -5.95 -13.28 -2.28
C ALA A 100 -5.07 -13.81 -3.45
N ASN A 101 -5.04 -13.17 -4.63
CA ASN A 101 -4.13 -13.57 -5.71
C ASN A 101 -3.64 -12.45 -6.64
N ARG A 102 -3.91 -11.20 -6.30
CA ARG A 102 -3.48 -9.97 -7.01
C ARG A 102 -3.66 -8.83 -6.02
N LEU A 103 -2.88 -7.76 -6.06
CA LEU A 103 -3.34 -6.49 -5.48
C LEU A 103 -4.43 -5.91 -6.41
N ALA A 104 -5.59 -6.56 -6.49
CA ALA A 104 -6.70 -6.24 -7.37
C ALA A 104 -7.94 -5.88 -6.55
N THR A 105 -8.18 -4.59 -6.47
CA THR A 105 -9.34 -3.96 -5.87
C THR A 105 -10.65 -4.38 -6.55
N ASP A 106 -11.63 -4.86 -5.78
CA ASP A 106 -12.98 -4.38 -6.05
C ASP A 106 -13.00 -2.89 -5.71
N VAL A 107 -13.16 -2.05 -6.73
CA VAL A 107 -13.13 -0.59 -6.61
C VAL A 107 -14.16 -0.11 -5.57
N ARG A 108 -15.29 -0.82 -5.43
CA ARG A 108 -16.37 -0.44 -4.51
C ARG A 108 -15.98 -0.65 -3.04
N GLU A 109 -15.36 -1.78 -2.73
CA GLU A 109 -14.90 -2.08 -1.38
C GLU A 109 -13.73 -1.16 -0.98
N SER A 110 -12.84 -0.87 -1.93
CA SER A 110 -11.66 -0.04 -1.71
C SER A 110 -12.03 1.42 -1.43
N ILE A 111 -13.07 1.96 -2.08
CA ILE A 111 -13.61 3.30 -1.79
C ILE A 111 -14.23 3.34 -0.38
N THR A 112 -14.99 2.31 -0.01
CA THR A 112 -15.66 2.24 1.29
C THR A 112 -14.66 2.15 2.45
N LYS A 113 -13.64 1.29 2.31
CA LYS A 113 -12.55 1.15 3.29
C LYS A 113 -11.72 2.44 3.41
N GLN A 114 -11.45 3.14 2.31
CA GLN A 114 -10.79 4.46 2.33
C GLN A 114 -11.58 5.52 3.09
N GLY A 115 -12.90 5.57 2.90
CA GLY A 115 -13.77 6.49 3.65
C GLY A 115 -13.72 6.23 5.16
N ILE A 116 -13.74 4.96 5.58
CA ILE A 116 -13.60 4.58 6.99
C ILE A 116 -12.22 4.94 7.53
N PHE A 117 -11.15 4.68 6.76
CA PHE A 117 -9.79 5.00 7.16
C PHE A 117 -9.58 6.51 7.36
N ARG A 118 -10.05 7.35 6.44
CA ARG A 118 -10.01 8.81 6.61
C ARG A 118 -10.75 9.26 7.87
N LYS A 119 -11.92 8.67 8.15
CA LYS A 119 -12.69 8.97 9.37
C LYS A 119 -11.91 8.55 10.64
N LEU A 120 -11.19 7.43 10.59
CA LEU A 120 -10.34 6.96 11.67
C LEU A 120 -9.11 7.86 11.87
N LEU A 121 -8.50 8.35 10.79
CA LEU A 121 -7.35 9.26 10.83
C LEU A 121 -7.75 10.62 11.42
N LEU A 122 -8.89 11.16 11.00
CA LEU A 122 -9.49 12.37 11.58
C LEU A 122 -9.76 12.18 13.08
N TYR A 123 -10.30 11.02 13.48
CA TYR A 123 -10.57 10.71 14.89
C TYR A 123 -9.28 10.62 15.73
N LYS A 124 -8.24 9.92 15.23
CA LYS A 124 -6.92 9.88 15.89
C LYS A 124 -6.31 11.27 16.02
N HIS A 125 -6.39 12.13 14.99
CA HIS A 125 -5.83 13.47 15.03
C HIS A 125 -6.58 14.41 15.99
N VAL A 126 -7.91 14.34 16.02
CA VAL A 126 -8.74 15.13 16.96
C VAL A 126 -8.60 14.65 18.41
N SER A 127 -8.31 13.37 18.65
CA SER A 127 -8.15 12.83 20.01
C SER A 127 -6.77 13.09 20.64
N GLN A 128 -5.84 13.69 19.87
CA GLN A 128 -4.50 14.08 20.33
C GLN A 128 -4.39 15.59 20.62
N LEU A 129 -5.49 16.33 20.54
CA LEU A 129 -5.65 17.73 20.91
C LEU A 129 -6.56 17.85 22.13
#